data_AF-A0A8T5UU56-F1
#
_entry.id   AF-A0A8T5UU56-F1
#
_cell.length_a   1.000
_cell.length_b   1.000
_cell.length_c   1.000
_cell.angle_alpha   90.00
_cell.angle_beta   90.00
_cell.angle_gamma   90.00
#
_symmetry.space_group_name_H-M   'P 1'
#
loop_
_entity.id
_entity.type
_entity.pdbx_description
1 polymer ?
#
loop_
_entity_poly.entity_id
_entity_poly.type
_entity_poly.pdbx_seq_one_letter_code
_entity_poly.pdbx_strand_id
1 'polypeptide(L)'
;MLLEELHKREYIDSVFNQYEELVKKQPDMESELFIFERMVYKRVKKILKKSGQLKDVEKKDIKEIIHFSSIAFTEGSLVAALRLDYCQRCGWCCENCSPIYITEKEYEGYKSSDKVITADIKPYKEGYRFTEDRPCEHFIRKTKKCDIYDQRPAVCRAFPILIKNENEYVFTPNHFCKYAIEFVVQKAITEITTCLKIKDDPDFLKNLEKMMENQIPQKEDNLEDRVKKWNEIADKLDSKYE
;
A
#
# COMPACT_ATOMS: atom_id res chain seq x y z
N MET A 1 5.47 -15.80 20.22
CA MET A 1 4.17 -15.17 19.85
C MET A 1 3.78 -15.65 18.46
N LEU A 2 2.51 -15.57 18.05
CA LEU A 2 2.08 -16.23 16.80
C LEU A 2 2.84 -15.74 15.56
N LEU A 3 3.22 -14.46 15.50
CA LEU A 3 3.97 -13.90 14.37
C LEU A 3 5.39 -14.50 14.24
N GLU A 4 5.95 -15.05 15.33
CA GLU A 4 7.28 -15.69 15.31
C GLU A 4 7.29 -17.02 14.54
N GLU A 5 6.12 -17.60 14.26
CA GLU A 5 6.00 -18.77 13.37
C GLU A 5 6.38 -18.41 11.92
N LEU A 6 6.20 -17.15 11.52
CA LEU A 6 6.43 -16.67 10.15
C LEU A 6 7.70 -15.82 10.03
N HIS A 7 8.05 -15.07 11.06
CA HIS A 7 9.17 -14.13 11.03
C HIS A 7 10.06 -14.26 12.25
N LYS A 8 11.38 -14.20 12.06
CA LYS A 8 12.33 -14.16 13.18
C LYS A 8 12.06 -12.95 14.07
N ARG A 9 12.11 -13.12 15.40
CA ARG A 9 11.87 -12.05 16.37
C ARG A 9 12.73 -10.81 16.12
N GLU A 10 14.01 -11.01 15.81
CA GLU A 10 14.96 -9.93 15.49
C GLU A 10 14.49 -9.05 14.32
N TYR A 11 13.86 -9.64 13.30
CA TYR A 11 13.32 -8.90 12.17
C TYR A 11 12.07 -8.09 12.57
N ILE A 12 11.16 -8.70 13.34
CA ILE A 12 9.96 -8.02 13.85
C ILE A 12 10.37 -6.79 14.67
N ASP A 13 11.29 -6.98 15.62
CA ASP A 13 11.79 -5.90 16.48
C ASP A 13 12.50 -4.80 15.67
N SER A 14 13.27 -5.17 14.64
CA SER A 14 13.89 -4.20 13.74
C SER A 14 12.86 -3.32 13.04
N VAL A 15 11.77 -3.90 12.53
CA VAL A 15 10.69 -3.15 11.88
C VAL A 15 9.97 -2.25 12.87
N PHE A 16 9.68 -2.74 14.08
CA PHE A 16 8.99 -1.95 15.11
C PHE A 16 9.84 -0.75 15.55
N ASN A 17 11.15 -0.97 15.78
CA ASN A 17 12.08 0.11 16.13
C ASN A 17 12.18 1.16 15.02
N GLN A 18 12.23 0.75 13.75
CA GLN A 18 12.22 1.69 12.63
C GLN A 18 10.97 2.58 12.62
N TYR A 19 9.81 1.99 12.92
CA TYR A 19 8.56 2.72 13.01
C TYR A 19 8.53 3.68 14.22
N GLU A 20 9.00 3.25 15.40
CA GLU A 20 9.09 4.12 16.57
C GLU A 20 9.97 5.36 16.31
N GLU A 21 11.10 5.18 15.61
CA GLU A 21 11.97 6.29 15.21
C GLU A 21 11.31 7.23 14.20
N LEU A 22 10.41 6.73 13.34
CA LEU A 22 9.61 7.56 12.43
C LEU A 22 8.56 8.36 13.20
N VAL A 23 7.85 7.73 14.15
CA VAL A 23 6.85 8.39 15.00
C VAL A 23 7.45 9.52 15.82
N LYS A 24 8.67 9.34 16.37
CA LYS A 24 9.40 10.41 17.08
C LYS A 24 9.60 11.66 16.22
N LYS A 25 9.70 11.51 14.90
CA LYS A 25 9.86 12.61 13.94
C LYS A 25 8.53 13.19 13.47
N GLN A 26 7.42 12.45 13.64
CA GLN A 26 6.08 12.81 13.16
C GLN A 26 5.00 12.39 14.18
N PRO A 27 4.81 13.14 15.28
CA PRO A 27 3.98 12.72 16.41
C PRO A 27 2.51 12.41 16.04
N ASP A 28 1.94 13.14 15.08
CA ASP A 28 0.56 12.92 14.63
C ASP A 28 0.34 11.52 14.04
N MET A 29 1.42 10.89 13.51
CA MET A 29 1.40 9.57 12.89
C MET A 29 0.96 8.46 13.86
N GLU A 30 1.30 8.57 15.15
CA GLU A 30 0.93 7.57 16.15
C GLU A 30 -0.59 7.48 16.32
N SER A 31 -1.23 8.65 16.45
CA SER A 31 -2.67 8.74 16.65
C SER A 31 -3.46 8.25 15.43
N GLU A 32 -2.98 8.59 14.23
CA GLU A 32 -3.54 8.17 12.95
C GLU A 32 -3.43 6.66 12.75
N LEU A 33 -2.26 6.07 13.03
CA LEU A 33 -2.06 4.63 12.94
C LEU A 33 -2.93 3.90 13.97
N PHE A 34 -3.04 4.40 15.20
CA PHE A 34 -3.88 3.78 16.22
C PHE A 34 -5.36 3.70 15.78
N ILE A 35 -5.89 4.76 15.17
CA ILE A 35 -7.26 4.76 14.63
C ILE A 35 -7.38 3.76 13.48
N PHE A 36 -6.40 3.77 12.56
CA PHE A 36 -6.33 2.85 11.44
C PHE A 36 -6.35 1.37 11.90
N GLU A 37 -5.44 0.99 12.78
CA GLU A 37 -5.32 -0.37 13.32
C GLU A 37 -6.57 -0.79 14.10
N ARG A 38 -7.21 0.13 14.82
CA ARG A 38 -8.48 -0.14 15.49
C ARG A 38 -9.59 -0.48 14.48
N MET A 39 -9.62 0.16 13.32
CA MET A 39 -10.56 -0.17 12.24
C MET A 39 -10.23 -1.53 11.61
N VAL A 40 -8.95 -1.80 11.33
CA VAL A 40 -8.47 -3.09 10.83
C VAL A 40 -8.83 -4.21 11.81
N TYR A 41 -8.55 -4.05 13.10
CA TYR A 41 -8.84 -5.02 14.17
C TYR A 41 -10.30 -5.45 14.21
N LYS A 42 -11.23 -4.49 14.13
CA LYS A 42 -12.68 -4.81 14.12
C LYS A 42 -13.03 -5.72 12.94
N ARG A 43 -12.42 -5.50 11.77
CA ARG A 43 -12.69 -6.27 10.55
C ARG A 43 -12.01 -7.63 10.58
N VAL A 44 -10.74 -7.70 10.96
CA VAL A 44 -9.98 -8.95 11.14
C VAL A 44 -10.71 -9.86 12.12
N LYS A 45 -11.09 -9.35 13.30
CA LYS A 45 -11.85 -10.12 14.30
C LYS A 45 -13.17 -10.66 13.74
N LYS A 46 -13.88 -9.88 12.92
CA LYS A 46 -15.13 -10.32 12.28
C LYS A 46 -14.89 -11.46 11.28
N ILE A 47 -13.81 -11.40 10.50
CA ILE A 47 -13.44 -12.45 9.52
C ILE A 47 -13.04 -13.72 10.27
N LEU A 48 -12.14 -13.64 11.25
CA LEU A 48 -11.72 -14.79 12.06
C LEU A 48 -12.89 -15.44 12.81
N LYS A 49 -13.86 -14.64 13.29
CA LYS A 49 -15.08 -15.18 13.92
C LYS A 49 -15.90 -15.99 12.91
N LYS A 50 -16.02 -15.51 11.67
CA LYS A 50 -16.78 -16.18 10.61
C LYS A 50 -16.09 -17.45 10.12
N SER A 51 -14.76 -17.48 10.05
CA SER A 51 -14.00 -18.67 9.67
C SER A 51 -13.87 -19.70 10.81
N GLY A 52 -14.29 -19.37 12.02
CA GLY A 52 -14.16 -20.23 13.20
C GLY A 52 -12.77 -20.22 13.85
N GLN A 53 -11.81 -19.46 13.29
CA GLN A 53 -10.41 -19.41 13.73
C GLN A 53 -10.15 -18.42 14.88
N LEU A 54 -11.14 -17.58 15.24
CA LEU A 54 -10.94 -16.58 16.31
C LEU A 54 -10.58 -17.20 17.67
N LYS A 55 -11.00 -18.44 17.92
CA LYS A 55 -10.69 -19.18 19.16
C LYS A 55 -9.24 -19.67 19.22
N ASP A 56 -8.57 -19.74 18.07
CA ASP A 56 -7.23 -20.31 17.91
C ASP A 56 -6.13 -19.24 17.98
N VAL A 57 -6.50 -17.97 18.19
CA VAL A 57 -5.59 -16.82 18.18
C VAL A 57 -5.83 -15.93 19.40
N GLU A 58 -4.78 -15.61 20.16
CA GLU A 58 -4.92 -14.69 21.28
C GLU A 58 -5.11 -13.25 20.80
N LYS A 59 -5.81 -12.45 21.61
CA LYS A 59 -6.04 -11.02 21.30
C LYS A 59 -4.73 -10.23 21.11
N LYS A 60 -3.67 -10.60 21.85
CA LYS A 60 -2.35 -9.94 21.75
C LYS A 60 -1.70 -10.23 20.39
N ASP A 61 -1.79 -11.47 19.91
CA ASP A 61 -1.24 -11.88 18.62
C ASP A 61 -1.96 -11.17 17.47
N ILE A 62 -3.30 -11.06 17.52
CA ILE A 62 -4.06 -10.32 16.50
C ILE A 62 -3.58 -8.86 16.41
N LYS A 63 -3.33 -8.22 17.56
CA LYS A 63 -2.88 -6.82 17.59
C LYS A 63 -1.46 -6.68 17.04
N GLU A 64 -0.55 -7.54 17.46
CA GLU A 64 0.84 -7.52 16.98
C GLU A 64 0.91 -7.76 15.47
N ILE A 65 0.19 -8.76 14.97
CA ILE A 65 0.16 -9.06 13.54
C ILE A 65 -0.46 -7.90 12.76
N ILE A 66 -1.50 -7.24 13.28
CA ILE A 66 -2.06 -6.03 12.64
C ILE A 66 -1.04 -4.88 12.62
N HIS A 67 -0.33 -4.66 13.72
CA HIS A 67 0.69 -3.62 13.79
C HIS A 67 1.78 -3.89 12.75
N PHE A 68 2.37 -5.08 12.77
CA PHE A 68 3.32 -5.54 11.78
C PHE A 68 2.76 -5.42 10.35
N SER A 69 1.53 -5.85 10.10
CA SER A 69 0.87 -5.72 8.81
C SER A 69 0.67 -4.29 8.33
N SER A 70 0.58 -3.33 9.25
CA SER A 70 0.36 -1.92 8.94
C SER A 70 1.64 -1.15 8.64
N ILE A 71 2.81 -1.70 8.97
CA ILE A 71 4.11 -1.02 8.83
C ILE A 71 5.16 -1.83 8.04
N ALA A 72 5.04 -3.15 7.99
CA ALA A 72 5.93 -4.05 7.27
C ALA A 72 5.36 -4.38 5.89
N PHE A 73 5.96 -3.85 4.83
CA PHE A 73 5.56 -4.14 3.45
C PHE A 73 6.74 -4.73 2.69
N THR A 74 6.52 -5.92 2.16
CA THR A 74 7.38 -6.49 1.11
C THR A 74 6.92 -5.96 -0.24
N GLU A 75 7.76 -6.08 -1.26
CA GLU A 75 7.35 -5.71 -2.61
C GLU A 75 6.09 -6.46 -3.05
N GLY A 76 6.00 -7.77 -2.81
CA GLY A 76 4.77 -8.53 -3.10
C GLY A 76 3.53 -7.99 -2.38
N SER A 77 3.68 -7.41 -1.20
CA SER A 77 2.60 -6.71 -0.50
C SER A 77 2.19 -5.43 -1.24
N LEU A 78 3.16 -4.63 -1.68
CA LEU A 78 2.90 -3.43 -2.46
C LEU A 78 2.19 -3.74 -3.79
N VAL A 79 2.56 -4.85 -4.41
CA VAL A 79 1.92 -5.34 -5.65
C VAL A 79 0.46 -5.69 -5.43
N ALA A 80 0.17 -6.40 -4.35
CA ALA A 80 -1.20 -6.69 -3.98
C ALA A 80 -1.98 -5.41 -3.63
N ALA A 81 -1.29 -4.39 -3.09
CA ALA A 81 -1.80 -3.05 -2.81
C ALA A 81 -1.85 -2.12 -4.04
N LEU A 82 -1.55 -2.61 -5.25
CA LEU A 82 -1.84 -1.93 -6.51
C LEU A 82 -3.08 -2.50 -7.22
N ARG A 83 -3.75 -3.50 -6.63
CA ARG A 83 -5.02 -4.02 -7.18
C ARG A 83 -6.15 -3.02 -6.98
N LEU A 84 -6.45 -2.29 -8.06
CA LEU A 84 -7.45 -1.22 -8.14
C LEU A 84 -8.88 -1.67 -7.80
N ASP A 85 -9.15 -2.97 -7.80
CA ASP A 85 -10.45 -3.60 -7.52
C ASP A 85 -11.08 -3.13 -6.18
N TYR A 86 -10.24 -2.74 -5.23
CA TYR A 86 -10.67 -2.28 -3.91
C TYR A 86 -10.88 -0.76 -3.80
N CYS A 87 -10.38 0.02 -4.77
CA CYS A 87 -10.56 1.46 -4.78
C CYS A 87 -12.01 1.82 -5.16
N GLN A 88 -12.75 2.41 -4.21
CA GLN A 88 -14.15 2.81 -4.43
C GLN A 88 -14.31 4.16 -5.12
N ARG A 89 -13.22 4.77 -5.62
CA ARG A 89 -13.20 6.10 -6.27
C ARG A 89 -13.93 7.15 -5.42
N CYS A 90 -13.72 7.13 -4.10
CA CYS A 90 -14.47 7.99 -3.17
C CYS A 90 -14.07 9.46 -3.22
N GLY A 91 -12.89 9.78 -3.76
CA GLY A 91 -12.37 11.15 -3.88
C GLY A 91 -11.57 11.64 -2.69
N TRP A 92 -11.49 10.88 -1.58
CA TRP A 92 -10.82 11.35 -0.36
C TRP A 92 -9.36 11.76 -0.62
N CYS A 93 -8.60 10.97 -1.38
CA CYS A 93 -7.22 11.30 -1.73
C CYS A 93 -7.13 12.55 -2.63
N CYS A 94 -8.07 12.76 -3.54
CA CYS A 94 -8.11 13.96 -4.38
C CYS A 94 -8.38 15.24 -3.57
N GLU A 95 -9.07 15.13 -2.44
CA GLU A 95 -9.40 16.28 -1.60
C GLU A 95 -8.37 16.51 -0.48
N ASN A 96 -7.64 15.47 -0.06
CA ASN A 96 -6.85 15.49 1.17
C ASN A 96 -5.38 15.05 1.00
N CYS A 97 -4.92 14.60 -0.16
CA CYS A 97 -3.50 14.27 -0.37
C CYS A 97 -2.76 15.46 -1.01
N SER A 98 -1.59 15.81 -0.46
CA SER A 98 -0.66 16.86 -0.91
C SER A 98 0.67 16.62 -0.19
N PRO A 99 1.82 16.85 -0.85
CA PRO A 99 1.92 17.24 -2.25
C PRO A 99 1.61 16.07 -3.19
N ILE A 100 0.97 16.35 -4.34
CA ILE A 100 0.92 15.42 -5.46
C ILE A 100 2.24 15.54 -6.22
N TYR A 101 3.15 14.60 -5.99
CA TYR A 101 4.43 14.53 -6.69
C TYR A 101 4.24 14.05 -8.13
N ILE A 102 4.92 14.72 -9.06
CA ILE A 102 4.91 14.47 -10.50
C ILE A 102 6.35 14.22 -10.92
N THR A 103 6.60 13.09 -11.57
CA THR A 103 7.93 12.75 -12.11
C THR A 103 8.27 13.62 -13.32
N GLU A 104 9.54 13.75 -13.68
CA GLU A 104 9.96 14.48 -14.88
C GLU A 104 9.32 13.88 -16.15
N LYS A 105 9.27 12.56 -16.26
CA LYS A 105 8.60 11.86 -17.37
C LYS A 105 7.12 12.22 -17.50
N GLU A 106 6.40 12.32 -16.39
CA GLU A 106 4.98 12.72 -16.39
C GLU A 106 4.81 14.19 -16.77
N TYR A 107 5.68 15.06 -16.26
CA TYR A 107 5.69 16.48 -16.62
C TYR A 107 5.90 16.69 -18.13
N GLU A 108 6.86 15.99 -18.73
CA GLU A 108 7.08 16.02 -20.18
C GLU A 108 5.83 15.53 -20.96
N GLY A 109 5.15 14.49 -20.45
CA GLY A 109 3.88 14.04 -21.01
C GLY A 109 2.79 15.12 -20.97
N TYR A 110 2.70 15.89 -19.88
CA TYR A 110 1.72 16.96 -19.72
C TYR A 110 1.89 18.13 -20.67
N LYS A 111 3.09 18.37 -21.23
CA LYS A 111 3.28 19.41 -22.26
C LYS A 111 2.45 19.18 -23.52
N SER A 112 2.06 17.93 -23.77
CA SER A 112 1.20 17.54 -24.89
C SER A 112 -0.28 17.34 -24.50
N SER A 113 -0.62 17.52 -23.22
CA SER A 113 -1.99 17.36 -22.73
C SER A 113 -2.85 18.59 -23.05
N ASP A 114 -4.09 18.35 -23.46
CA ASP A 114 -5.13 19.38 -23.63
C ASP A 114 -5.86 19.70 -22.31
N LYS A 115 -5.65 18.89 -21.26
CA LYS A 115 -6.35 19.00 -19.98
C LYS A 115 -5.46 19.46 -18.83
N VAL A 116 -4.17 19.19 -18.88
CA VAL A 116 -3.22 19.59 -17.83
C VAL A 116 -2.47 20.83 -18.25
N ILE A 117 -2.62 21.91 -17.48
CA ILE A 117 -1.93 23.18 -17.74
C ILE A 117 -0.54 23.11 -17.07
N THR A 118 0.52 22.95 -17.86
CA THR A 118 1.89 22.86 -17.32
C THR A 118 2.36 24.13 -16.61
N ALA A 119 1.75 25.28 -16.88
CA ALA A 119 2.01 26.53 -16.16
C ALA A 119 1.64 26.44 -14.67
N ASP A 120 0.70 25.56 -14.31
CA ASP A 120 0.29 25.33 -12.93
C ASP A 120 1.18 24.30 -12.21
N ILE A 121 2.25 23.83 -12.86
CA ILE A 121 3.20 22.87 -12.31
C ILE A 121 4.52 23.57 -12.00
N LYS A 122 5.08 23.32 -10.81
CA LYS A 122 6.33 23.94 -10.34
C LYS A 122 7.34 22.89 -9.86
N PRO A 123 8.65 23.20 -9.90
CA PRO A 123 9.68 22.33 -9.34
C PRO A 123 9.43 22.03 -7.86
N TYR A 124 9.62 20.77 -7.47
CA TYR A 124 9.50 20.30 -6.09
C TYR A 124 10.40 19.07 -5.85
N LYS A 125 11.41 19.26 -5.00
CA LYS A 125 12.47 18.26 -4.75
C LYS A 125 13.12 17.84 -6.08
N GLU A 126 13.17 16.54 -6.36
CA GLU A 126 13.75 15.91 -7.56
C GLU A 126 12.74 15.82 -8.72
N GLY A 127 11.58 16.49 -8.63
CA GLY A 127 10.59 16.48 -9.69
C GLY A 127 9.69 17.71 -9.63
N TYR A 128 8.39 17.49 -9.78
CA TYR A 128 7.41 18.55 -9.91
C TYR A 128 6.21 18.33 -8.99
N ARG A 129 5.38 19.36 -8.84
CA ARG A 129 4.07 19.29 -8.19
C ARG A 129 3.13 20.30 -8.82
N PHE A 130 1.83 20.09 -8.66
CA PHE A 130 0.86 21.16 -8.89
C PHE A 130 1.06 22.31 -7.88
N THR A 131 0.81 23.52 -8.35
CA THR A 131 0.88 24.75 -7.56
C THR A 131 -0.17 24.71 -6.47
N GLU A 132 -1.40 24.35 -6.84
CA GLU A 132 -2.51 24.01 -5.96
C GLU A 132 -2.96 22.57 -6.24
N ASP A 133 -2.82 21.68 -5.27
CA ASP A 133 -3.26 20.28 -5.37
C ASP A 133 -4.42 19.94 -4.42
N ARG A 134 -4.88 20.92 -3.64
CA ARG A 134 -6.01 20.76 -2.73
C ARG A 134 -6.97 21.95 -2.76
N PRO A 135 -8.26 21.69 -3.05
CA PRO A 135 -8.78 20.45 -3.61
C PRO A 135 -8.23 20.21 -5.02
N CYS A 136 -8.02 18.97 -5.43
CA CYS A 136 -7.60 18.66 -6.80
C CYS A 136 -8.63 19.15 -7.82
N GLU A 137 -8.21 20.04 -8.72
CA GLU A 137 -9.07 20.66 -9.75
C GLU A 137 -9.62 19.62 -10.73
N HIS A 138 -8.84 18.57 -10.98
CA HIS A 138 -9.18 17.47 -11.86
C HIS A 138 -10.22 16.49 -11.28
N PHE A 139 -10.62 16.64 -10.00
CA PHE A 139 -11.64 15.80 -9.38
C PHE A 139 -13.04 16.36 -9.55
N ILE A 140 -13.82 15.75 -10.45
CA ILE A 140 -15.22 16.08 -10.69
C ILE A 140 -16.08 15.49 -9.56
N ARG A 141 -16.35 16.29 -8.52
CA ARG A 141 -17.14 15.89 -7.34
C ARG A 141 -18.52 15.30 -7.67
N LYS A 142 -19.21 15.87 -8.66
CA LYS A 142 -20.56 15.43 -9.07
C LYS A 142 -20.58 13.98 -9.53
N THR A 143 -19.54 13.56 -10.26
CA THR A 143 -19.45 12.21 -10.83
C THR A 143 -18.47 11.31 -10.09
N LYS A 144 -17.71 11.85 -9.13
CA LYS A 144 -16.57 11.19 -8.47
C LYS A 144 -15.55 10.61 -9.46
N LYS A 145 -15.29 11.35 -10.55
CA LYS A 145 -14.35 10.96 -11.61
C LYS A 145 -13.21 11.96 -11.70
N CYS A 146 -12.08 11.51 -12.22
CA CYS A 146 -10.98 12.38 -12.60
C CYS A 146 -11.11 12.71 -14.10
N ASP A 147 -11.00 13.97 -14.49
CA ASP A 147 -11.05 14.37 -15.91
C ASP A 147 -9.77 14.02 -16.68
N ILE A 148 -8.64 13.92 -15.97
CA ILE A 148 -7.34 13.42 -16.44
C ILE A 148 -7.08 11.97 -16.03
N TYR A 149 -8.12 11.12 -15.93
CA TYR A 149 -8.00 9.77 -15.35
C TYR A 149 -6.83 8.95 -15.92
N ASP A 150 -6.63 8.96 -17.24
CA ASP A 150 -5.58 8.17 -17.91
C ASP A 150 -4.20 8.84 -17.80
N GLN A 151 -4.20 10.14 -17.53
CA GLN A 151 -3.00 10.96 -17.36
C GLN A 151 -2.69 11.23 -15.88
N ARG A 152 -3.34 10.52 -14.94
CA ARG A 152 -3.12 10.73 -13.50
C ARG A 152 -1.64 10.52 -13.13
N PRO A 153 -1.07 11.34 -12.23
CA PRO A 153 0.26 11.08 -11.68
C PRO A 153 0.36 9.69 -11.05
N ALA A 154 1.55 9.10 -11.06
CA ALA A 154 1.84 7.77 -10.55
C ALA A 154 1.48 7.65 -9.08
N VAL A 155 1.71 8.70 -8.28
CA VAL A 155 1.28 8.75 -6.88
C VAL A 155 -0.25 8.69 -6.72
N CYS A 156 -1.02 9.25 -7.66
CA CYS A 156 -2.48 9.17 -7.65
C CYS A 156 -2.98 7.80 -8.10
N ARG A 157 -2.25 7.12 -8.99
CA ARG A 157 -2.53 5.73 -9.41
C ARG A 157 -2.20 4.72 -8.32
N ALA A 158 -1.09 4.94 -7.61
CA ALA A 158 -0.53 4.02 -6.63
C ALA A 158 -1.11 4.20 -5.22
N PHE A 159 -1.81 5.30 -4.92
CA PHE A 159 -2.37 5.55 -3.58
C PHE A 159 -3.19 4.34 -3.06
N PRO A 160 -2.95 3.86 -1.82
CA PRO A 160 -2.23 4.48 -0.70
C PRO A 160 -0.72 4.27 -0.65
N ILE A 161 -0.10 3.75 -1.72
CA ILE A 161 1.35 3.64 -1.82
C ILE A 161 1.90 4.99 -2.30
N LEU A 162 2.82 5.55 -1.51
CA LEU A 162 3.59 6.73 -1.88
C LEU A 162 4.90 6.32 -2.52
N ILE A 163 5.20 6.95 -3.65
CA ILE A 163 6.48 6.86 -4.32
C ILE A 163 7.36 7.97 -3.74
N LYS A 164 8.38 7.61 -2.96
CA LYS A 164 9.29 8.58 -2.33
C LYS A 164 10.44 8.96 -3.26
N ASN A 165 10.91 8.01 -4.06
CA ASN A 165 11.80 8.18 -5.23
C ASN A 165 11.62 6.96 -6.16
N GLU A 166 12.35 6.90 -7.27
CA GLU A 166 12.25 5.82 -8.28
C GLU A 166 12.40 4.40 -7.68
N ASN A 167 13.07 4.30 -6.53
CA ASN A 167 13.46 3.06 -5.88
C ASN A 167 12.80 2.85 -4.50
N GLU A 168 11.96 3.76 -4.02
CA GLU A 168 11.43 3.68 -2.65
C GLU A 168 9.93 3.90 -2.64
N TYR A 169 9.21 2.84 -2.27
CA TYR A 169 7.75 2.81 -2.14
C TYR A 169 7.37 2.61 -0.68
N VAL A 170 6.45 3.43 -0.19
CA VAL A 170 6.01 3.38 1.19
C VAL A 170 4.49 3.32 1.20
N PHE A 171 3.92 2.25 1.75
CA PHE A 171 2.50 2.22 2.02
C PHE A 171 2.18 3.24 3.13
N THR A 172 1.13 4.03 2.92
CA THR A 172 0.66 4.99 3.93
C THR A 172 -0.63 4.47 4.56
N PRO A 173 -0.60 4.03 5.84
CA PRO A 173 -1.80 3.75 6.60
C PRO A 173 -2.71 4.97 6.60
N ASN A 174 -3.95 4.79 6.15
CA ASN A 174 -4.90 5.88 6.03
C ASN A 174 -6.31 5.40 6.37
N HIS A 175 -6.82 5.85 7.51
CA HIS A 175 -8.07 5.36 8.06
C HIS A 175 -9.31 5.93 7.35
N PHE A 176 -9.14 6.94 6.50
CA PHE A 176 -10.19 7.44 5.62
C PHE A 176 -10.27 6.66 4.29
N CYS A 177 -9.18 6.00 3.91
CA CYS A 177 -9.11 5.18 2.72
C CYS A 177 -9.60 3.75 3.00
N LYS A 178 -10.83 3.43 2.57
CA LYS A 178 -11.35 2.06 2.67
C LYS A 178 -10.44 1.03 2.01
N TYR A 179 -9.79 1.41 0.91
CA TYR A 179 -8.83 0.53 0.25
C TYR A 179 -7.63 0.20 1.16
N ALA A 180 -6.99 1.21 1.75
CA ALA A 180 -5.88 1.01 2.68
C ALA A 180 -6.28 0.07 3.84
N ILE A 181 -7.46 0.28 4.43
CA ILE A 181 -7.98 -0.59 5.50
C ILE A 181 -8.19 -2.01 4.99
N GLU A 182 -8.85 -2.20 3.85
CA GLU A 182 -9.10 -3.54 3.30
C GLU A 182 -7.80 -4.28 3.01
N PHE A 183 -6.84 -3.59 2.41
CA PHE A 183 -5.55 -4.16 2.08
C PHE A 183 -4.86 -4.75 3.32
N VAL A 184 -4.75 -3.95 4.38
CA VAL A 184 -4.13 -4.40 5.64
C VAL A 184 -4.96 -5.48 6.33
N VAL A 185 -6.30 -5.44 6.22
CA VAL A 185 -7.16 -6.53 6.71
C VAL A 185 -6.82 -7.85 6.01
N GLN A 186 -6.68 -7.85 4.69
CA GLN A 186 -6.35 -9.07 3.93
C GLN A 186 -4.93 -9.56 4.23
N LYS A 187 -3.96 -8.63 4.34
CA LYS A 187 -2.59 -8.96 4.74
C LYS A 187 -2.55 -9.61 6.13
N ALA A 188 -3.18 -8.98 7.13
CA ALA A 188 -3.21 -9.51 8.49
C ALA A 188 -3.93 -10.85 8.59
N ILE A 189 -5.04 -11.05 7.86
CA ILE A 189 -5.71 -12.36 7.79
C ILE A 189 -4.79 -13.40 7.17
N THR A 190 -4.10 -13.06 6.08
CA THR A 190 -3.15 -13.96 5.41
C THR A 190 -2.05 -14.37 6.39
N GLU A 191 -1.39 -13.41 7.05
CA GLU A 191 -0.36 -13.66 8.05
C GLU A 191 -0.85 -14.55 9.20
N ILE A 192 -2.02 -14.24 9.79
CA ILE A 192 -2.61 -15.05 10.85
C ILE A 192 -2.85 -16.49 10.36
N THR A 193 -3.49 -16.65 9.20
CA THR A 193 -3.81 -17.99 8.69
C THR A 193 -2.57 -18.79 8.32
N THR A 194 -1.52 -18.12 7.82
CA THR A 194 -0.22 -18.74 7.54
C THR A 194 0.45 -19.19 8.83
N CYS A 195 0.50 -18.34 9.87
CA CYS A 195 1.08 -18.72 11.16
C CYS A 195 0.35 -19.92 11.78
N LEU A 196 -0.99 -19.94 11.73
CA LEU A 196 -1.78 -21.08 12.20
C LEU A 196 -1.45 -22.36 11.42
N LYS A 197 -1.30 -22.28 10.09
CA LYS A 197 -0.90 -23.43 9.27
C LYS A 197 0.50 -23.94 9.59
N ILE A 198 1.46 -23.05 9.81
CA ILE A 198 2.84 -23.43 10.19
C ILE A 198 2.84 -24.14 11.54
N LYS A 199 2.02 -23.64 12.48
CA LYS A 199 1.87 -24.27 13.79
C LYS A 199 1.27 -25.69 13.70
N ASP A 200 0.32 -25.90 12.79
CA ASP A 200 -0.32 -27.20 12.57
C ASP A 200 0.56 -28.15 11.73
N ASP A 201 1.34 -27.61 10.79
CA ASP A 201 2.25 -28.30 9.89
C ASP A 201 3.59 -27.53 9.79
N PRO A 202 4.59 -27.88 10.61
CA PRO A 202 5.89 -27.18 10.64
C PRO A 202 6.66 -27.23 9.30
N ASP A 203 6.38 -28.22 8.46
CA ASP A 203 7.01 -28.33 7.13
C ASP A 203 6.32 -27.43 6.08
N PHE A 204 5.15 -26.87 6.39
CA PHE A 204 4.39 -25.99 5.49
C PHE A 204 5.23 -24.81 4.99
N LEU A 205 5.95 -24.13 5.89
CA LEU A 205 6.75 -22.96 5.52
C LEU A 205 7.85 -23.33 4.54
N LYS A 206 8.60 -24.39 4.83
CA LYS A 206 9.68 -24.90 3.96
C LYS A 206 9.15 -25.29 2.58
N ASN A 207 7.98 -25.92 2.53
CA ASN A 207 7.33 -26.28 1.27
C ASN A 207 6.86 -25.03 0.50
N LEU A 208 6.30 -24.05 1.20
CA LEU A 208 5.89 -22.78 0.60
C LEU A 208 7.08 -22.00 0.03
N GLU A 209 8.18 -21.89 0.78
CA GLU A 209 9.43 -21.25 0.33
C GLU A 209 9.97 -21.93 -0.93
N LYS A 210 10.06 -23.27 -0.93
CA LYS A 210 10.48 -24.04 -2.11
C LYS A 210 9.57 -23.83 -3.31
N MET A 211 8.26 -23.69 -3.11
CA MET A 211 7.32 -23.37 -4.19
C MET A 211 7.55 -21.94 -4.73
N MET A 212 7.85 -20.98 -3.87
CA MET A 212 8.11 -19.59 -4.24
C MET A 212 9.45 -19.42 -4.96
N GLU A 213 10.51 -20.14 -4.55
CA GLU A 213 11.81 -20.15 -5.25
C GLU A 213 11.71 -20.56 -6.72
N ASN A 214 10.75 -21.45 -7.04
CA ASN A 214 10.50 -21.90 -8.40
C ASN A 214 9.61 -20.94 -9.21
N GLN A 215 9.04 -19.90 -8.59
CA GLN A 215 8.14 -18.93 -9.21
C GLN A 215 8.73 -17.52 -9.32
N ILE A 216 9.83 -17.24 -8.62
CA ILE A 216 10.55 -15.96 -8.71
C ILE A 216 11.65 -16.11 -9.80
N PRO A 217 11.62 -15.32 -10.88
CA PRO A 217 12.65 -15.39 -11.93
C PRO A 217 14.06 -15.20 -11.33
N GLN A 218 14.98 -16.12 -11.64
CA GLN A 218 16.34 -16.14 -11.07
C GLN A 218 17.30 -15.05 -11.58
N LYS A 219 16.87 -14.16 -12.46
CA LYS A 219 17.73 -13.10 -12.99
C LYS A 219 17.44 -11.80 -12.26
N GLU A 220 18.50 -11.25 -11.67
CA GLU A 220 18.67 -9.89 -11.15
C GLU A 220 17.70 -8.90 -11.79
N ASP A 221 16.50 -8.84 -11.25
CA ASP A 221 15.47 -7.88 -11.63
C ASP A 221 15.89 -6.62 -10.89
N ASN A 222 16.67 -5.76 -11.55
CA ASN A 222 17.02 -4.48 -10.95
C ASN A 222 15.70 -3.74 -10.65
N LEU A 223 15.73 -2.87 -9.65
CA LEU A 223 14.51 -2.24 -9.18
C LEU A 223 13.78 -1.47 -10.29
N GLU A 224 14.50 -0.95 -11.29
CA GLU A 224 13.94 -0.32 -12.48
C GLU A 224 13.12 -1.28 -13.36
N ASP A 225 13.62 -2.49 -13.63
CA ASP A 225 12.92 -3.51 -14.42
C ASP A 225 11.66 -3.99 -13.70
N ARG A 226 11.72 -4.08 -12.37
CA ARG A 226 10.57 -4.37 -11.51
C ARG A 226 9.55 -3.24 -11.58
N VAL A 227 9.97 -1.98 -11.42
CA VAL A 227 9.11 -0.79 -11.52
C VAL A 227 8.48 -0.65 -12.90
N LYS A 228 9.23 -0.93 -13.96
CA LYS A 228 8.71 -0.94 -15.33
C LYS A 228 7.65 -2.03 -15.51
N LYS A 229 7.91 -3.23 -15.02
CA LYS A 229 6.92 -4.32 -14.98
C LYS A 229 5.70 -3.96 -14.13
N TRP A 230 5.88 -3.19 -13.04
CA TRP A 230 4.78 -2.72 -12.19
C TRP A 230 3.90 -1.71 -12.91
N ASN A 231 4.49 -0.75 -13.61
CA ASN A 231 3.75 0.19 -14.45
C ASN A 231 3.00 -0.56 -15.56
N GLU A 232 3.63 -1.53 -16.23
CA GLU A 232 2.96 -2.35 -17.26
C GLU A 232 1.80 -3.19 -16.70
N ILE A 233 1.90 -3.71 -15.47
CA ILE A 233 0.81 -4.46 -14.83
C ILE A 233 -0.34 -3.53 -14.44
N ALA A 234 -0.04 -2.35 -13.89
CA ALA A 234 -1.03 -1.34 -13.57
C ALA A 234 -1.81 -0.91 -14.83
N ASP A 235 -1.09 -0.62 -15.93
CA ASP A 235 -1.67 -0.24 -17.22
C ASP A 235 -2.53 -1.38 -17.82
N LYS A 236 -2.12 -2.64 -17.67
CA LYS A 236 -2.90 -3.83 -18.11
C LYS A 236 -4.15 -4.07 -17.28
N LEU A 237 -4.12 -3.72 -15.99
CA LEU A 237 -5.30 -3.81 -15.12
C LEU A 237 -6.29 -2.68 -15.44
N ASP A 238 -5.80 -1.49 -15.79
CA ASP A 238 -6.63 -0.36 -16.21
C ASP A 238 -7.32 -0.62 -17.57
N SER A 239 -6.60 -1.17 -18.56
CA SER A 239 -7.14 -1.48 -19.90
C SER A 239 -8.14 -2.65 -19.93
N LYS A 240 -8.25 -3.45 -18.87
CA LYS A 240 -9.25 -4.53 -18.77
C LYS A 240 -10.67 -4.07 -18.46
N TYR A 241 -10.85 -2.78 -18.20
CA TYR A 241 -12.13 -2.16 -17.89
C TYR A 241 -12.59 -1.14 -18.96
N GLU A 242 -11.95 -1.13 -20.13
CA GLU A 242 -12.49 -0.61 -21.40
C GLU A 242 -13.48 -1.62 -22.02
#